data_AF-V7PTI2-F1
#
_entry.id   AF-V7PTI2-F1
#
_cell.length_a   1.000
_cell.length_b   1.000
_cell.length_c   1.000
_cell.angle_alpha   90.00
_cell.angle_beta   90.00
_cell.angle_gamma   90.00
#
_symmetry.space_group_name_H-M   'P 1'
#
loop_
_entity.id
_entity.type
_entity.pdbx_description
1 polymer ?
#
loop_
_entity_poly.entity_id
_entity_poly.type
_entity_poly.pdbx_seq_one_letter_code
_entity_poly.pdbx_strand_id
1 'polypeptide(L)'
;MEYLILEEKYKNLLNKSNYEKTVLKKETEALQKKIENLESAYIEKESKINEITEEKEKLKDNLFEIKKENKDLKEHISKLNEKIDISNVCKTYRRMIKIRNTELQETEILISENINLRKNIEDIEKDKMYLESELKEKINIINLIKNKYKKNISRLLENYNEKDKNIYEFQNFIIQELNNLKIDINEENENQYCDQSVMNNKIMNICFYIDTLAKKLEEKMNISLTR
;
A
#
# COMPACT_ATOMS: atom_id res chain seq x y z
N MET A 1 45.06 -25.21 153.88
CA MET A 1 44.09 -24.23 153.31
C MET A 1 44.48 -23.85 151.87
N GLU A 2 45.76 -23.60 151.58
CA GLU A 2 46.23 -23.25 150.22
C GLU A 2 46.05 -24.35 149.14
N TYR A 3 46.22 -25.63 149.48
CA TYR A 3 46.10 -26.74 148.52
C TYR A 3 44.66 -26.90 147.98
N LEU A 4 43.65 -26.70 148.84
CA LEU A 4 42.23 -26.71 148.47
C LEU A 4 41.88 -25.54 147.52
N ILE A 5 42.44 -24.36 147.76
CA ILE A 5 42.25 -23.17 146.90
C ILE A 5 42.87 -23.41 145.52
N LEU A 6 44.00 -24.10 145.45
CA LEU A 6 44.67 -24.42 144.19
C LEU A 6 43.90 -25.47 143.36
N GLU A 7 43.38 -26.50 144.01
CA GLU A 7 42.54 -27.54 143.38
C GLU A 7 41.24 -26.96 142.81
N GLU A 8 40.58 -26.06 143.56
CA GLU A 8 39.37 -25.38 143.12
C GLU A 8 39.65 -24.41 141.95
N LYS A 9 40.79 -23.69 141.98
CA LYS A 9 41.25 -22.88 140.83
C LYS A 9 41.52 -23.74 139.59
N TYR A 10 42.17 -24.90 139.74
CA TYR A 10 42.45 -25.82 138.64
C TYR A 10 41.16 -26.38 138.02
N LYS A 11 40.20 -26.78 138.86
CA LYS A 11 38.88 -27.26 138.42
C LYS A 11 38.11 -26.18 137.65
N ASN A 12 38.17 -24.93 138.11
CA ASN A 12 37.55 -23.80 137.42
C ASN A 12 38.20 -23.50 136.06
N LEU A 13 39.54 -23.56 135.98
CA LEU A 13 40.27 -23.41 134.71
C LEU A 13 39.94 -24.55 133.73
N LEU A 14 39.89 -25.79 134.21
CA LEU A 14 39.54 -26.96 133.40
C LEU A 14 38.09 -26.87 132.89
N ASN A 15 37.14 -26.45 133.75
CA ASN A 15 35.75 -26.24 133.36
C ASN A 15 35.62 -25.14 132.31
N LYS A 16 36.35 -24.02 132.46
CA LYS A 16 36.37 -22.92 131.47
C LYS A 16 36.95 -23.40 130.14
N SER A 17 38.07 -24.11 130.16
CA SER A 17 38.70 -24.66 128.96
C SER A 17 37.80 -25.67 128.25
N ASN A 18 37.11 -26.56 128.99
CA ASN A 18 36.15 -27.49 128.42
C ASN A 18 34.94 -26.78 127.79
N TYR A 19 34.44 -25.73 128.44
CA TYR A 19 33.37 -24.89 127.88
C TYR A 19 33.82 -24.22 126.58
N GLU A 20 34.98 -23.56 126.56
CA GLU A 20 35.55 -22.95 125.36
C GLU A 20 35.75 -23.98 124.24
N LYS A 21 36.25 -25.18 124.55
CA LYS A 21 36.39 -26.27 123.58
C LYS A 21 35.05 -26.70 122.98
N THR A 22 33.99 -26.75 123.78
CA THR A 22 32.64 -27.09 123.27
C THR A 22 32.05 -25.99 122.38
N VAL A 23 32.30 -24.73 122.72
CA VAL A 23 31.90 -23.57 121.90
C VAL A 23 32.65 -23.59 120.56
N LEU A 24 33.98 -23.73 120.60
CA LEU A 24 34.81 -23.80 119.40
C LEU A 24 34.41 -24.97 118.48
N LYS A 25 34.06 -26.13 119.05
CA LYS A 25 33.58 -27.26 118.25
C LYS A 25 32.27 -26.93 117.53
N LYS A 26 31.30 -26.32 118.22
CA LYS A 26 30.03 -25.89 117.61
C LYS A 26 30.23 -24.83 116.53
N GLU A 27 31.12 -23.87 116.77
CA GLU A 27 31.47 -22.85 115.78
C GLU A 27 32.13 -23.48 114.55
N THR A 28 33.04 -24.42 114.76
CA THR A 28 33.70 -25.16 113.67
C THR A 28 32.70 -25.95 112.84
N GLU A 29 31.75 -26.66 113.49
CA GLU A 29 30.68 -27.39 112.80
C GLU A 29 29.74 -26.45 112.02
N ALA A 30 29.44 -25.27 112.57
CA ALA A 30 28.62 -24.26 111.90
C ALA A 30 29.34 -23.64 110.68
N LEU A 31 30.64 -23.37 110.82
CA LEU A 31 31.49 -22.88 109.72
C LEU A 31 31.62 -23.94 108.62
N GLN A 32 31.81 -25.21 108.98
CA GLN A 32 31.89 -26.31 108.03
C GLN A 32 30.61 -26.43 107.19
N LYS A 33 29.43 -26.40 107.84
CA LYS A 33 28.14 -26.38 107.13
C LYS A 33 27.98 -25.16 106.22
N LYS A 34 28.49 -23.99 106.64
CA LYS A 34 28.44 -22.78 105.81
C LYS A 34 29.32 -22.91 104.57
N ILE A 35 30.49 -23.53 104.70
CA ILE A 35 31.39 -23.82 103.58
C ILE A 35 30.72 -24.79 102.60
N GLU A 36 30.18 -25.91 103.08
CA GLU A 36 29.48 -26.91 102.23
C GLU A 36 28.30 -26.30 101.45
N ASN A 37 27.51 -25.44 102.10
CA ASN A 37 26.41 -24.74 101.44
C ASN A 37 26.90 -23.74 100.38
N LEU A 38 28.01 -23.03 100.64
CA LEU A 38 28.60 -22.10 99.69
C LEU A 38 29.21 -22.83 98.49
N GLU A 39 29.86 -23.97 98.70
CA GLU A 39 30.39 -24.83 97.64
C GLU A 39 29.26 -25.36 96.76
N SER A 40 28.17 -25.83 97.36
CA SER A 40 26.99 -26.29 96.62
C SER A 40 26.37 -25.17 95.77
N ALA A 41 26.23 -23.96 96.34
CA ALA A 41 25.74 -22.80 95.61
C ALA A 41 26.71 -22.36 94.49
N TYR A 42 28.03 -22.47 94.71
CA TYR A 42 29.04 -22.18 93.71
C TYR A 42 28.94 -23.14 92.52
N ILE A 43 28.86 -24.45 92.77
CA ILE A 43 28.71 -25.48 91.73
C ILE A 43 27.44 -25.24 90.90
N GLU A 44 26.31 -24.90 91.54
CA GLU A 44 25.06 -24.60 90.83
C GLU A 44 25.21 -23.36 89.92
N LYS A 45 25.90 -22.31 90.39
CA LYS A 45 26.17 -21.12 89.59
C LYS A 45 27.12 -21.41 88.44
N GLU A 46 28.14 -22.23 88.65
CA GLU A 46 29.07 -22.66 87.62
C GLU A 46 28.36 -23.47 86.52
N SER A 47 27.47 -24.40 86.89
CA SER A 47 26.64 -25.14 85.93
C SER A 47 25.77 -24.20 85.08
N LYS A 48 25.11 -23.22 85.71
CA LYS A 48 24.30 -22.22 85.00
C LYS A 48 25.13 -21.34 84.07
N ILE A 49 26.36 -20.99 84.45
CA ILE A 49 27.28 -20.23 83.59
C ILE A 49 27.66 -21.05 82.36
N ASN A 50 27.90 -22.36 82.52
CA ASN A 50 28.22 -23.24 81.40
C ASN A 50 27.05 -23.36 80.42
N GLU A 51 25.83 -23.56 80.92
CA GLU A 51 24.60 -23.60 80.08
C GLU A 51 24.41 -22.31 79.28
N ILE A 52 24.57 -21.14 79.92
CA ILE A 52 24.47 -19.83 79.25
C ILE A 52 25.57 -19.68 78.19
N THR A 53 26.77 -20.19 78.45
CA THR A 53 27.90 -20.10 77.53
C THR A 53 27.67 -20.96 76.28
N GLU A 54 27.12 -22.16 76.44
CA GLU A 54 26.74 -23.02 75.33
C GLU A 54 25.60 -22.41 74.49
N GLU A 55 24.57 -21.85 75.13
CA GLU A 55 23.47 -21.18 74.43
C GLU A 55 23.97 -19.96 73.64
N LYS A 56 24.89 -19.18 74.22
CA LYS A 56 25.50 -18.03 73.56
C LYS A 56 26.25 -18.42 72.28
N GLU A 57 27.03 -19.51 72.28
CA GLU A 57 27.72 -19.96 71.07
C GLU A 57 26.72 -20.47 70.01
N LYS A 58 25.68 -21.23 70.40
CA LYS A 58 24.61 -21.63 69.46
C LYS A 58 23.92 -20.44 68.81
N LEU A 59 23.58 -19.41 69.60
CA LEU A 59 22.95 -18.19 69.08
C LEU A 59 23.87 -17.42 68.13
N LYS A 60 25.19 -17.44 68.39
CA LYS A 60 26.19 -16.80 67.54
C LYS A 60 26.36 -17.53 66.20
N ASP A 61 26.32 -18.85 66.20
CA ASP A 61 26.32 -19.65 64.97
C ASP A 61 25.07 -19.38 64.14
N ASN A 62 23.88 -19.41 64.76
CA ASN A 62 22.62 -19.06 64.09
C ASN A 62 22.65 -17.63 63.50
N LEU A 63 23.23 -16.67 64.24
CA LEU A 63 23.39 -15.31 63.75
C LEU A 63 24.32 -15.24 62.52
N PHE A 64 25.36 -16.07 62.46
CA PHE A 64 26.26 -16.14 61.32
C PHE A 64 25.54 -16.71 60.09
N GLU A 65 24.75 -17.77 60.24
CA GLU A 65 23.94 -18.35 59.16
C GLU A 65 22.93 -17.34 58.61
N ILE A 66 22.16 -16.69 59.48
CA ILE A 66 21.18 -15.65 59.08
C ILE A 66 21.85 -14.48 58.36
N LYS A 67 23.06 -14.07 58.79
CA LYS A 67 23.82 -13.01 58.11
C LYS A 67 24.22 -13.43 56.70
N LYS A 68 24.61 -14.69 56.52
CA LYS A 68 24.97 -15.24 55.21
C LYS A 68 23.75 -15.28 54.28
N GLU A 69 22.63 -15.83 54.74
CA GLU A 69 21.38 -15.87 53.96
C GLU A 69 20.90 -14.46 53.56
N ASN A 70 20.96 -13.50 54.48
CA ASN A 70 20.61 -12.11 54.17
C ASN A 70 21.51 -11.49 53.09
N LYS A 71 22.79 -11.86 53.06
CA LYS A 71 23.72 -11.41 52.01
C LYS A 71 23.34 -12.02 50.67
N ASP A 72 23.07 -13.32 50.64
CA ASP A 72 22.69 -14.04 49.42
C ASP A 72 21.35 -13.52 48.85
N LEU A 73 20.36 -13.27 49.72
CA LEU A 73 19.09 -12.66 49.33
C LEU A 73 19.26 -11.24 48.77
N LYS A 74 20.12 -10.42 49.37
CA LYS A 74 20.43 -9.08 48.83
C LYS A 74 21.03 -9.17 47.43
N GLU A 75 21.94 -10.11 47.19
CA GLU A 75 22.53 -10.32 45.87
C GLU A 75 21.48 -10.78 44.85
N HIS A 76 20.57 -11.68 45.24
CA HIS A 76 19.46 -12.11 44.39
C HIS A 76 18.50 -10.96 44.05
N ILE A 77 18.17 -10.10 45.02
CA ILE A 77 17.35 -8.90 44.80
C ILE A 77 18.05 -7.96 43.81
N SER A 78 19.35 -7.73 43.96
CA SER A 78 20.12 -6.92 43.00
C SER A 78 20.08 -7.48 41.58
N LYS A 79 20.34 -8.79 41.42
CA LYS A 79 20.28 -9.48 40.11
C LYS A 79 18.88 -9.42 39.49
N LEU A 80 17.82 -9.53 40.31
CA LEU A 80 16.44 -9.40 39.84
C LEU A 80 16.15 -7.97 39.39
N ASN A 81 16.56 -6.95 40.15
CA ASN A 81 16.37 -5.55 39.78
C ASN A 81 17.09 -5.19 38.47
N GLU A 82 18.29 -5.74 38.22
CA GLU A 82 18.99 -5.59 36.94
C GLU A 82 18.23 -6.24 35.78
N LYS A 83 17.68 -7.44 35.98
CA LYS A 83 16.86 -8.13 34.96
C LYS A 83 15.51 -7.43 34.71
N ILE A 84 14.95 -6.80 35.73
CA ILE A 84 13.66 -6.09 35.69
C ILE A 84 13.83 -4.65 35.17
N ASP A 85 14.91 -4.31 34.45
CA ASP A 85 15.02 -3.02 33.77
C ASP A 85 14.05 -2.89 32.58
N ILE A 86 12.76 -2.79 32.91
CA ILE A 86 11.61 -2.54 32.04
C ILE A 86 11.68 -1.12 31.48
N SER A 87 12.53 -0.23 32.02
CA SER A 87 12.68 1.15 31.54
C SER A 87 13.08 1.18 30.07
N ASN A 88 14.04 0.35 29.67
CA ASN A 88 14.50 0.29 28.28
C ASN A 88 13.43 -0.29 27.36
N VAL A 89 12.72 -1.33 27.80
CA VAL A 89 11.59 -1.91 27.06
C VAL A 89 10.48 -0.86 26.86
N CYS A 90 10.10 -0.13 27.91
CA CYS A 90 9.14 0.97 27.83
C CYS A 90 9.59 2.09 26.89
N LYS A 91 10.87 2.48 26.91
CA LYS A 91 11.42 3.47 25.97
C LYS A 91 11.31 2.99 24.52
N THR A 92 11.62 1.72 24.26
CA THR A 92 11.50 1.12 22.93
C THR A 92 10.05 1.12 22.46
N TYR A 93 9.11 0.63 23.26
CA TYR A 93 7.69 0.64 22.89
C TYR A 93 7.16 2.06 22.68
N ARG A 94 7.56 3.04 23.49
CA ARG A 94 7.20 4.45 23.26
C ARG A 94 7.70 4.97 21.91
N ARG A 95 8.91 4.60 21.48
CA ARG A 95 9.42 4.96 20.14
C ARG A 95 8.62 4.29 19.04
N MET A 96 8.33 3.00 19.17
CA MET A 96 7.52 2.25 18.19
C MET A 96 6.13 2.85 18.03
N ILE A 97 5.46 3.22 19.14
CA ILE A 97 4.14 3.87 19.11
C ILE A 97 4.21 5.21 18.36
N LYS A 98 5.25 6.03 18.62
CA LYS A 98 5.42 7.31 17.92
C LYS A 98 5.58 7.13 16.41
N ILE A 99 6.43 6.18 15.98
CA ILE A 99 6.63 5.86 14.56
C ILE A 99 5.33 5.36 13.95
N ARG A 100 4.61 4.49 14.64
CA ARG A 100 3.35 3.95 14.11
C ARG A 100 2.27 5.02 13.95
N ASN A 101 2.25 6.01 14.85
CA ASN A 101 1.32 7.14 14.74
C ASN A 101 1.68 8.05 13.55
N THR A 102 2.96 8.28 13.26
CA THR A 102 3.36 9.06 12.08
C THR A 102 2.99 8.34 10.78
N GLU A 103 3.23 7.03 10.69
CA GLU A 103 2.82 6.22 9.53
C GLU A 103 1.30 6.24 9.32
N LEU A 104 0.52 6.26 10.40
CA LEU A 104 -0.95 6.31 10.34
C LEU A 104 -1.43 7.65 9.77
N GLN A 105 -0.83 8.77 10.19
CA GLN A 105 -1.13 10.11 9.65
C GLN A 105 -0.77 10.21 8.15
N GLU A 106 0.37 9.67 7.74
CA GLU A 106 0.77 9.60 6.32
C GLU A 106 -0.24 8.78 5.50
N THR A 107 -0.74 7.68 6.07
CA THR A 107 -1.76 6.85 5.41
C THR A 107 -3.07 7.61 5.20
N GLU A 108 -3.51 8.42 6.16
CA GLU A 108 -4.72 9.27 6.03
C GLU A 108 -4.59 10.30 4.90
N ILE A 109 -3.40 10.90 4.74
CA ILE A 109 -3.10 11.82 3.64
C ILE A 109 -3.21 11.09 2.29
N LEU A 110 -2.59 9.91 2.17
CA LEU A 110 -2.64 9.11 0.94
C LEU A 110 -4.06 8.67 0.57
N ILE A 111 -4.90 8.32 1.57
CA ILE A 111 -6.31 8.00 1.34
C ILE A 111 -7.05 9.21 0.77
N SER A 112 -6.82 10.40 1.33
CA SER A 112 -7.46 11.64 0.87
C SER A 112 -7.04 11.99 -0.56
N GLU A 113 -5.75 11.83 -0.89
CA GLU A 113 -5.23 12.01 -2.24
C GLU A 113 -5.84 11.00 -3.22
N ASN A 114 -5.98 9.73 -2.82
CA ASN A 114 -6.58 8.70 -3.66
C ASN A 114 -8.05 9.02 -4.01
N ILE A 115 -8.82 9.53 -3.04
CA ILE A 115 -10.20 9.97 -3.26
C ILE A 115 -10.25 11.10 -4.30
N ASN A 116 -9.35 12.09 -4.19
CA ASN A 116 -9.28 13.20 -5.13
C ASN A 116 -8.90 12.72 -6.54
N LEU A 117 -7.92 11.82 -6.65
CA LEU A 117 -7.52 11.24 -7.94
C LEU A 117 -8.66 10.46 -8.60
N ARG A 118 -9.45 9.70 -7.82
CA ARG A 118 -10.64 9.00 -8.34
C ARG A 118 -11.66 9.98 -8.90
N LYS A 119 -11.93 11.07 -8.19
CA LYS A 119 -12.84 12.12 -8.68
C LYS A 119 -12.35 12.74 -9.98
N ASN A 120 -11.05 13.04 -10.08
CA ASN A 120 -10.47 13.57 -11.32
C ASN A 120 -10.61 12.58 -12.49
N ILE A 121 -10.43 11.28 -12.24
CA ILE A 121 -10.65 10.25 -13.27
C ILE A 121 -12.10 10.24 -13.74
N GLU A 122 -13.07 10.27 -12.81
CA GLU A 122 -14.50 10.32 -13.16
C GLU A 122 -14.85 11.55 -14.01
N ASP A 123 -14.27 12.71 -13.71
CA ASP A 123 -14.52 13.93 -14.48
C ASP A 123 -13.88 13.85 -15.88
N ILE A 124 -12.66 13.31 -16.00
CA ILE A 124 -12.02 13.06 -17.30
C ILE A 124 -12.81 12.04 -18.14
N GLU A 125 -13.38 11.02 -17.52
CA GLU A 125 -14.22 10.03 -18.22
C GLU A 125 -15.48 10.66 -18.79
N LYS A 126 -16.13 11.57 -18.07
CA LYS A 126 -17.29 12.33 -18.57
C LYS A 126 -16.91 13.18 -19.79
N ASP A 127 -15.79 13.91 -19.71
CA ASP A 127 -15.31 14.74 -20.80
C ASP A 127 -14.97 13.90 -22.04
N LYS A 128 -14.34 12.73 -21.84
CA LYS A 128 -14.07 11.77 -22.92
C LYS A 128 -15.37 11.31 -23.59
N MET A 129 -16.39 10.91 -22.82
CA MET A 129 -17.68 10.49 -23.37
C MET A 129 -18.35 11.60 -24.19
N TYR A 130 -18.28 12.85 -23.71
CA TYR A 130 -18.80 14.00 -24.43
C TYR A 130 -18.10 14.20 -25.78
N LEU A 131 -16.77 14.20 -25.79
CA LEU A 131 -15.96 14.35 -27.00
C LEU A 131 -16.17 13.20 -28.00
N GLU A 132 -16.33 11.97 -27.53
CA GLU A 132 -16.65 10.81 -28.38
C GLU A 132 -18.00 10.97 -29.07
N SER A 133 -19.01 11.50 -28.36
CA SER A 133 -20.33 11.81 -28.94
C SER A 133 -20.22 12.90 -30.01
N GLU A 134 -19.54 14.01 -29.71
CA GLU A 134 -19.35 15.11 -30.66
C GLU A 134 -18.60 14.65 -31.93
N LEU A 135 -17.56 13.83 -31.76
CA LEU A 135 -16.81 13.25 -32.88
C LEU A 135 -17.71 12.39 -33.77
N LYS A 136 -18.57 11.55 -33.17
CA LYS A 136 -19.51 10.70 -33.90
C LYS A 136 -20.49 11.53 -34.73
N GLU A 137 -21.00 12.63 -34.19
CA GLU A 137 -21.86 13.57 -34.92
C GLU A 137 -21.13 14.21 -36.10
N LYS A 138 -19.89 14.67 -35.91
CA LYS A 138 -19.08 15.25 -37.00
C LYS A 138 -18.80 14.25 -38.11
N ILE A 139 -18.51 12.99 -37.77
CA ILE A 139 -18.34 11.90 -38.76
C ILE A 139 -19.62 11.71 -39.58
N ASN A 140 -20.79 11.70 -38.94
CA ASN A 140 -22.07 11.58 -39.64
C ASN A 140 -22.30 12.73 -40.63
N ILE A 141 -22.02 13.97 -40.21
CA ILE A 141 -22.13 15.15 -41.07
C ILE A 141 -21.18 15.04 -42.28
N ILE A 142 -19.92 14.66 -42.05
CA ILE A 142 -18.93 14.47 -43.12
C ILE A 142 -19.42 13.42 -44.12
N ASN A 143 -19.96 12.30 -43.64
CA ASN A 143 -20.50 11.24 -44.51
C ASN A 143 -21.70 11.71 -45.33
N LEU A 144 -22.61 12.52 -44.75
CA LEU A 144 -23.72 13.13 -45.48
C LEU A 144 -23.22 14.05 -46.60
N ILE A 145 -22.24 14.91 -46.30
CA ILE A 145 -21.62 15.82 -47.28
C ILE A 145 -20.94 15.01 -48.39
N LYS A 146 -20.12 14.01 -48.04
CA LYS A 146 -19.42 13.14 -48.99
C LYS A 146 -20.41 12.42 -49.93
N ASN A 147 -21.50 11.89 -49.38
CA ASN A 147 -22.55 11.24 -50.17
C ASN A 147 -23.26 12.21 -51.13
N LYS A 148 -23.53 13.45 -50.68
CA LYS A 148 -24.12 14.49 -51.53
C LYS A 148 -23.22 14.84 -52.70
N TYR A 149 -21.93 15.09 -52.45
CA TYR A 149 -20.97 15.38 -53.51
C TYR A 149 -20.76 14.20 -54.46
N LYS A 150 -20.67 12.97 -53.94
CA LYS A 150 -20.59 11.76 -54.77
C LYS A 150 -21.77 11.66 -55.74
N LYS A 151 -23.00 11.85 -55.26
CA LYS A 151 -24.21 11.83 -56.12
C LYS A 151 -24.19 12.93 -57.17
N ASN A 152 -23.78 14.14 -56.80
CA ASN A 152 -23.72 15.26 -57.73
C ASN A 152 -22.69 15.01 -58.84
N ILE A 153 -21.49 14.51 -58.49
CA ILE A 153 -20.45 14.16 -59.46
C ILE A 153 -20.93 13.05 -60.39
N SER A 154 -21.58 12.00 -59.88
CA SER A 154 -22.14 10.94 -60.71
C SER A 154 -23.15 11.46 -61.73
N ARG A 155 -24.09 12.33 -61.32
CA ARG A 155 -25.06 12.94 -62.25
C ARG A 155 -24.39 13.80 -63.32
N LEU A 156 -23.37 14.58 -62.95
CA LEU A 156 -22.63 15.39 -63.91
C LEU A 156 -21.88 14.52 -64.93
N LEU A 157 -21.28 13.41 -64.48
CA LEU A 157 -20.62 12.45 -65.35
C LEU A 157 -21.61 11.75 -66.28
N GLU A 158 -22.79 11.35 -65.79
CA GLU A 158 -23.87 10.78 -66.61
C GLU A 158 -24.29 11.77 -67.71
N ASN A 159 -24.58 13.02 -67.35
CA ASN A 159 -24.95 14.07 -68.30
C ASN A 159 -23.84 14.36 -69.32
N TYR A 160 -22.58 14.33 -68.90
CA TYR A 160 -21.44 14.53 -69.80
C TYR A 160 -21.32 13.36 -70.79
N ASN A 161 -21.38 12.12 -70.30
CA ASN A 161 -21.30 10.93 -71.13
C ASN A 161 -22.46 10.84 -72.14
N GLU A 162 -23.67 11.27 -71.75
CA GLU A 162 -24.82 11.32 -72.65
C GLU A 162 -24.61 12.35 -73.77
N LYS A 163 -24.09 13.54 -73.44
CA LYS A 163 -23.72 14.54 -74.44
C LYS A 163 -22.62 14.02 -75.37
N ASP A 164 -21.59 13.39 -74.83
CA ASP A 164 -20.47 12.85 -75.61
C ASP A 164 -20.95 11.75 -76.58
N LYS A 165 -21.86 10.87 -76.11
CA LYS A 165 -22.52 9.86 -76.94
C LYS A 165 -23.35 10.50 -78.06
N ASN A 166 -24.15 11.52 -77.76
CA ASN A 166 -24.96 12.23 -78.76
C ASN A 166 -24.08 12.91 -79.82
N ILE A 167 -22.95 13.49 -79.42
CA ILE A 167 -21.96 14.07 -80.35
C ILE A 167 -21.38 12.98 -81.24
N TYR A 168 -20.98 11.85 -80.69
CA TYR A 168 -20.43 10.73 -81.44
C TYR A 168 -21.44 10.14 -82.44
N GLU A 169 -22.70 9.97 -82.03
CA GLU A 169 -23.80 9.53 -82.91
C GLU A 169 -24.04 10.51 -84.06
N PHE A 170 -24.00 11.83 -83.78
CA PHE A 170 -24.13 12.86 -84.80
C PHE A 170 -22.96 12.87 -85.79
N GLN A 171 -21.72 12.73 -85.30
CA GLN A 171 -20.53 12.61 -86.15
C GLN A 171 -20.63 11.40 -87.09
N ASN A 172 -21.04 10.23 -86.58
CA ASN A 172 -21.24 9.03 -87.40
C ASN A 172 -22.33 9.24 -88.47
N PHE A 173 -23.43 9.91 -88.11
CA PHE A 173 -24.48 10.26 -89.06
C PHE A 173 -23.95 11.15 -90.20
N ILE A 174 -23.18 12.20 -89.87
CA ILE A 174 -22.54 13.06 -90.87
C ILE A 174 -21.65 12.23 -91.81
N ILE A 175 -20.81 11.37 -91.27
CA ILE A 175 -19.89 10.54 -92.07
C ILE A 175 -20.67 9.63 -93.02
N GLN A 176 -21.77 9.02 -92.54
CA GLN A 176 -22.63 8.17 -93.36
C GLN A 176 -23.28 8.95 -94.51
N GLU A 177 -23.90 10.10 -94.20
CA GLU A 177 -24.58 10.90 -95.22
C GLU A 177 -23.60 11.52 -96.24
N LEU A 178 -22.40 11.92 -95.81
CA LEU A 178 -21.34 12.35 -96.74
C LEU A 178 -20.85 11.22 -97.65
N ASN A 179 -20.75 9.99 -97.13
CA ASN A 179 -20.43 8.82 -97.95
C ASN A 179 -21.54 8.52 -98.96
N ASN A 180 -22.81 8.62 -98.56
CA ASN A 180 -23.95 8.46 -99.47
C ASN A 180 -23.92 9.51 -100.58
N LEU A 181 -23.73 10.79 -100.24
CA LEU A 181 -23.60 11.86 -101.23
C LEU A 181 -22.44 11.59 -102.21
N LYS A 182 -21.31 11.08 -101.71
CA LYS A 182 -20.17 10.70 -102.56
C LYS A 182 -20.55 9.61 -103.56
N ILE A 183 -21.36 8.62 -103.16
CA ILE A 183 -21.86 7.57 -104.05
C ILE A 183 -22.80 8.19 -105.10
N ASP A 184 -23.80 8.96 -104.68
CA ASP A 184 -24.77 9.61 -105.58
C ASP A 184 -24.08 10.49 -106.65
N ILE A 185 -23.06 11.28 -106.24
CA ILE A 185 -22.26 12.10 -107.16
C ILE A 185 -21.46 11.22 -108.14
N ASN A 186 -20.90 10.10 -107.68
CA ASN A 186 -20.16 9.19 -108.54
C ASN A 186 -21.07 8.51 -109.57
N GLU A 187 -22.27 8.10 -109.19
CA GLU A 187 -23.27 7.53 -110.11
C GLU A 187 -23.69 8.54 -111.19
N GLU A 188 -23.91 9.81 -110.82
CA GLU A 188 -24.15 10.90 -111.79
C GLU A 188 -22.92 11.21 -112.67
N ASN A 189 -21.71 10.91 -112.19
CA ASN A 189 -20.50 11.03 -112.99
C ASN A 189 -20.32 9.88 -113.99
N GLU A 190 -20.79 8.67 -113.65
CA GLU A 190 -20.71 7.48 -114.50
C GLU A 190 -21.80 7.44 -115.60
N ASN A 191 -22.95 8.10 -115.38
CA ASN A 191 -24.06 8.20 -116.33
C ASN A 191 -23.80 9.18 -117.51
N GLN A 192 -22.71 9.01 -118.27
CA GLN A 192 -22.39 9.94 -119.37
C GLN A 192 -22.09 9.34 -120.76
N TYR A 193 -22.84 9.87 -121.74
CA TYR A 193 -22.39 10.24 -123.10
C TYR A 193 -22.80 11.70 -123.38
N CYS A 194 -21.97 12.42 -124.14
CA CYS A 194 -21.82 13.88 -124.16
C CYS A 194 -22.95 14.68 -124.85
N ASP A 195 -23.56 15.64 -124.13
CA ASP A 195 -24.29 16.80 -124.70
C ASP A 195 -24.39 17.97 -123.69
N GLN A 196 -24.46 19.23 -124.15
CA GLN A 196 -24.42 20.43 -123.28
C GLN A 196 -25.65 20.56 -122.36
N SER A 197 -26.79 20.02 -122.80
CA SER A 197 -28.04 19.89 -122.02
C SER A 197 -27.88 18.95 -120.81
N VAL A 198 -27.11 17.87 -120.98
CA VAL A 198 -26.83 16.88 -119.93
C VAL A 198 -25.94 17.48 -118.83
N MET A 199 -25.04 18.39 -119.19
CA MET A 199 -24.15 19.05 -118.23
C MET A 199 -24.89 20.01 -117.29
N ASN A 200 -25.90 20.73 -117.79
CA ASN A 200 -26.79 21.55 -116.94
C ASN A 200 -27.67 20.69 -116.02
N ASN A 201 -28.19 19.56 -116.52
CA ASN A 201 -28.97 18.62 -115.69
C ASN A 201 -28.12 18.00 -114.57
N LYS A 202 -26.85 17.68 -114.85
CA LYS A 202 -25.90 17.15 -113.85
C LYS A 202 -25.62 18.14 -112.72
N ILE A 203 -25.36 19.41 -113.05
CA ILE A 203 -25.17 20.46 -112.04
C ILE A 203 -26.44 20.60 -111.20
N MET A 204 -27.62 20.56 -111.83
CA MET A 204 -28.90 20.66 -111.15
C MET A 204 -29.14 19.47 -110.18
N ASN A 205 -28.80 18.24 -110.60
CA ASN A 205 -28.94 17.03 -109.78
C ASN A 205 -27.96 17.04 -108.59
N ILE A 206 -26.70 17.43 -108.81
CA ILE A 206 -25.71 17.57 -107.72
C ILE A 206 -26.18 18.64 -106.71
N CYS A 207 -26.67 19.80 -107.18
CA CYS A 207 -27.25 20.81 -106.30
C CYS A 207 -28.44 20.26 -105.50
N PHE A 208 -29.31 19.47 -106.14
CA PHE A 208 -30.43 18.82 -105.46
C PHE A 208 -29.99 17.84 -104.36
N TYR A 209 -28.95 17.02 -104.60
CA TYR A 209 -28.41 16.13 -103.58
C TYR A 209 -27.77 16.89 -102.41
N ILE A 210 -27.07 18.00 -102.70
CA ILE A 210 -26.49 18.89 -101.67
C ILE A 210 -27.60 19.55 -100.83
N ASP A 211 -28.65 20.07 -101.46
CA ASP A 211 -29.80 20.66 -100.74
C ASP A 211 -30.53 19.63 -99.87
N THR A 212 -30.65 18.39 -100.37
CA THR A 212 -31.25 17.28 -99.63
C THR A 212 -30.39 16.89 -98.43
N LEU A 213 -29.07 16.83 -98.60
CA LEU A 213 -28.13 16.61 -97.50
C LEU A 213 -28.21 17.72 -96.46
N ALA A 214 -28.25 18.99 -96.89
CA ALA A 214 -28.34 20.15 -96.02
C ALA A 214 -29.61 20.07 -95.13
N LYS A 215 -30.77 19.74 -95.72
CA LYS A 215 -32.02 19.53 -94.97
C LYS A 215 -31.91 18.40 -93.95
N LYS A 216 -31.35 17.25 -94.33
CA LYS A 216 -31.18 16.11 -93.41
C LYS A 216 -30.27 16.46 -92.21
N LEU A 217 -29.19 17.20 -92.45
CA LEU A 217 -28.28 17.66 -91.40
C LEU A 217 -28.96 18.66 -90.46
N GLU A 218 -29.74 19.59 -91.01
CA GLU A 218 -30.48 20.60 -90.26
C GLU A 218 -31.58 19.97 -89.38
N GLU A 219 -32.33 19.00 -89.92
CA GLU A 219 -33.31 18.20 -89.16
C GLU A 219 -32.64 17.43 -88.01
N LYS A 220 -31.50 16.81 -88.27
CA LYS A 220 -30.76 16.05 -87.24
C LYS A 220 -30.19 16.94 -86.14
N MET A 221 -29.69 18.14 -86.48
CA MET A 221 -29.23 19.15 -85.51
C MET A 221 -30.38 19.68 -84.65
N ASN A 222 -31.55 19.96 -85.23
CA ASN A 222 -32.70 20.48 -84.49
C ASN A 222 -33.27 19.46 -83.48
N ILE A 223 -33.23 18.16 -83.81
CA ILE A 223 -33.61 17.07 -82.89
C ILE A 223 -32.59 16.95 -81.74
N SER A 224 -31.30 17.26 -81.95
CA SER A 224 -30.29 17.19 -80.90
C SER A 224 -30.29 18.40 -79.95
N LEU A 225 -30.91 19.52 -80.34
CA LEU A 225 -31.02 20.75 -79.52
C LEU A 225 -32.24 20.74 -78.58
N THR A 226 -33.22 19.87 -78.83
CA THR A 226 -34.51 19.82 -78.10
C THR A 226 -34.60 18.68 -77.07
N ARG A 227 -33.56 17.85 -76.93
CA ARG A 227 -33.40 16.82 -75.89
C ARG A 227 -32.33 17.24 -74.88
#